data_AF-A0A932VH49-F1
#
_entry.id   AF-A0A932VH49-F1
#
_cell.length_a   1.000
_cell.length_b   1.000
_cell.length_c   1.000
_cell.angle_alpha   90.00
_cell.angle_beta   90.00
_cell.angle_gamma   90.00
#
_symmetry.space_group_name_H-M   'P 1'
#
loop_
_entity.id
_entity.type
_entity.pdbx_description
1 polymer ?
#
loop_
_entity_poly.entity_id
_entity_poly.type
_entity_poly.pdbx_seq_one_letter_code
_entity_poly.pdbx_strand_id
1 'polypeptide(L)'
;MAIAWLGFLAAMVALGLLNGRIRTRGILAQKAGPNRDQASPERVQLLLFTLATSAMYLASTLAWTDTTALPPMDDKWLVAGAGSNGIYVITKVIRRIVNSARAERTSQQEMRS
;
A
#
# COMPACT_ATOMS: atom_id res chain seq x y z
N MET A 1 17.74 13.27 -21.16
CA MET A 1 17.24 14.51 -20.51
C MET A 1 16.17 14.22 -19.45
N ALA A 2 15.04 13.57 -19.79
CA ALA A 2 13.97 13.27 -18.80
C ALA A 2 14.41 12.38 -17.62
N ILE A 3 15.24 11.36 -17.85
CA ILE A 3 15.70 10.44 -16.78
C ILE A 3 16.59 11.14 -15.76
N ALA A 4 17.44 12.07 -16.20
CA ALA A 4 18.28 12.86 -15.30
C ALA A 4 17.43 13.78 -14.39
N TRP A 5 16.35 14.34 -14.94
CA TRP A 5 15.38 15.12 -14.18
C TRP A 5 14.62 14.27 -13.15
N LEU A 6 14.16 13.08 -13.54
CA LEU A 6 13.53 12.14 -12.61
C LEU A 6 14.50 11.68 -11.51
N GLY A 7 15.76 11.43 -11.84
CA GLY A 7 16.81 11.10 -10.89
C GLY A 7 17.07 12.24 -9.90
N PHE A 8 17.08 13.48 -10.37
CA PHE A 8 17.19 14.67 -9.52
C PHE A 8 16.01 14.81 -8.55
N LEU A 9 14.77 14.63 -9.03
CA LEU A 9 13.58 14.62 -8.18
C LEU A 9 13.63 13.51 -7.12
N ALA A 10 14.01 12.30 -7.52
CA ALA A 10 14.17 11.16 -6.61
C ALA A 10 15.23 11.47 -5.52
N ALA A 11 16.36 12.05 -5.90
CA ALA A 11 17.40 12.46 -4.97
C ALA A 11 16.92 13.54 -3.99
N MET A 12 16.17 14.55 -4.46
CA MET A 12 15.57 15.57 -3.58
C MET A 12 14.59 14.97 -2.58
N VAL A 13 13.74 14.02 -2.99
CA VAL A 13 12.81 13.33 -2.09
C VAL A 13 13.58 12.46 -1.09
N ALA A 14 14.59 11.71 -1.52
CA ALA A 14 15.41 10.87 -0.65
C ALA A 14 16.15 11.70 0.41
N LEU A 15 16.74 12.83 0.01
CA LEU A 15 17.39 13.78 0.93
C LEU A 15 16.37 14.43 1.87
N GLY A 16 15.15 14.71 1.40
CA GLY A 16 14.06 15.23 2.22
C GLY A 16 13.58 14.23 3.28
N LEU A 17 13.56 12.94 2.94
CA LEU A 17 13.27 11.83 3.86
C LEU A 17 14.39 11.67 4.89
N LEU A 18 15.66 11.66 4.45
CA LEU A 18 16.84 11.46 5.31
C LEU A 18 17.02 12.61 6.30
N ASN A 19 16.80 13.85 5.87
CA ASN A 19 16.88 15.03 6.72
C ASN A 19 15.63 15.21 7.61
N GLY A 20 14.65 14.31 7.54
CA GLY A 20 13.40 14.41 8.31
C GLY A 20 12.51 15.60 7.95
N ARG A 21 12.82 16.33 6.86
CA ARG A 21 11.96 17.40 6.32
C ARG A 21 10.63 16.83 5.82
N ILE A 22 10.66 15.62 5.28
CA ILE A 22 9.47 14.87 4.91
C ILE A 22 9.07 14.03 6.13
N ARG A 23 8.02 14.47 6.84
CA ARG A 23 7.47 13.74 7.99
C ARG A 23 6.81 12.45 7.49
N THR A 24 7.51 11.33 7.66
CA THR A 24 6.98 9.99 7.38
C THR A 24 6.16 9.41 8.55
N ARG A 25 6.20 10.07 9.71
CA ARG A 25 5.41 9.71 10.89
C ARG A 25 3.92 9.67 10.52
N GLY A 26 3.30 8.51 10.74
CA GLY A 26 1.88 8.30 10.44
C GLY A 26 1.58 7.80 9.02
N ILE A 27 2.54 7.79 8.09
CA ILE A 27 2.33 7.23 6.73
C ILE A 27 1.98 5.75 6.84
N LEU A 28 2.75 5.01 7.63
CA LEU A 28 2.51 3.59 7.85
C LEU A 28 1.60 3.33 9.05
N ALA A 29 1.22 4.31 9.86
CA ALA A 29 0.52 4.05 11.11
C ALA A 29 -1.01 3.90 10.92
N GLN A 30 -1.69 3.16 11.80
CA GLN A 30 -3.14 2.96 11.71
C GLN A 30 -3.92 4.27 11.91
N LYS A 31 -4.93 4.53 11.05
CA LYS A 31 -5.74 5.76 11.08
C LYS A 31 -6.65 5.85 12.33
N ALA A 32 -7.10 4.71 12.86
CA ALA A 32 -8.07 4.67 13.95
C ALA A 32 -7.97 3.38 14.79
N GLY A 33 -8.09 3.50 16.11
CA GLY A 33 -8.03 2.40 17.08
C GLY A 33 -7.04 2.67 18.22
N PRO A 34 -7.04 1.86 19.30
CA PRO A 34 -6.13 2.00 20.45
C PRO A 34 -4.64 1.83 20.09
N ASN A 35 -4.35 1.33 18.88
CA ASN A 35 -2.99 1.05 18.37
C ASN A 35 -2.57 1.99 17.22
N ARG A 36 -2.85 3.30 17.35
CA ARG A 36 -2.50 4.33 16.36
C ARG A 36 -1.00 4.39 16.03
N ASP A 37 -0.13 3.94 16.94
CA ASP A 37 1.32 3.91 16.72
C ASP A 37 1.81 2.62 16.03
N GLN A 38 0.95 1.62 15.85
CA GLN A 38 1.32 0.39 15.15
C GLN A 38 1.25 0.58 13.63
N ALA A 39 2.22 0.01 12.93
CA ALA A 39 2.23 -0.02 11.47
C ALA A 39 0.98 -0.76 10.96
N SER A 40 0.22 -0.11 10.09
CA SER A 40 -0.86 -0.67 9.31
C SER A 40 -0.28 -1.53 8.19
N PRO A 41 -0.49 -2.86 8.21
CA PRO A 41 -0.03 -3.76 7.16
C PRO A 41 -0.56 -3.35 5.78
N GLU A 42 -1.76 -2.77 5.71
CA GLU A 42 -2.43 -2.35 4.48
C GLU A 42 -1.64 -1.26 3.75
N ARG A 43 -1.05 -0.33 4.50
CA ARG A 43 -0.30 0.81 3.95
C ARG A 43 1.09 0.41 3.53
N VAL A 44 1.71 -0.50 4.29
CA VAL A 44 3.00 -1.11 3.91
C VAL A 44 2.83 -1.90 2.61
N GLN A 45 1.77 -2.72 2.53
CA GLN A 45 1.50 -3.51 1.33
C GLN A 45 1.24 -2.64 0.10
N LEU A 46 0.40 -1.59 0.24
CA LEU A 46 0.14 -0.64 -0.85
C LEU A 46 1.43 0.07 -1.28
N LEU A 47 2.27 0.48 -0.33
CA LEU A 47 3.55 1.14 -0.60
C LEU A 47 4.50 0.23 -1.37
N LEU A 48 4.68 -1.02 -0.91
CA LEU A 48 5.54 -1.99 -1.57
C LEU A 48 5.02 -2.35 -2.96
N PHE A 49 3.71 -2.52 -3.12
CA PHE A 49 3.09 -2.75 -4.42
C PHE A 49 3.34 -1.58 -5.37
N THR A 50 3.08 -0.35 -4.90
CA THR A 50 3.30 0.87 -5.70
C THR A 50 4.76 1.01 -6.11
N LEU A 51 5.71 0.76 -5.19
CA LEU A 51 7.14 0.81 -5.47
C LEU A 51 7.55 -0.25 -6.49
N ALA A 52 7.11 -1.49 -6.32
CA ALA A 52 7.43 -2.59 -7.23
C ALA A 52 6.87 -2.34 -8.65
N THR A 53 5.60 -1.96 -8.75
CA THR A 53 4.97 -1.64 -10.04
C THR A 53 5.63 -0.44 -10.71
N SER A 54 5.94 0.62 -9.96
CA SER A 54 6.60 1.81 -10.50
C SER A 54 8.03 1.50 -10.97
N ALA A 55 8.80 0.73 -10.20
CA ALA A 55 10.16 0.33 -10.56
C ALA A 55 10.18 -0.54 -11.82
N MET A 56 9.27 -1.50 -11.93
CA MET A 56 9.15 -2.33 -13.13
C MET A 56 8.68 -1.53 -14.34
N TYR A 57 7.69 -0.64 -14.18
CA TYR A 57 7.23 0.21 -15.27
C TYR A 57 8.36 1.12 -15.77
N LEU A 58 9.14 1.70 -14.86
CA LEU A 58 10.33 2.49 -15.20
C LEU A 58 11.37 1.65 -15.95
N ALA A 59 11.65 0.42 -15.51
CA ALA A 59 12.55 -0.49 -16.21
C ALA A 59 12.04 -0.83 -17.63
N SER A 60 10.74 -1.07 -17.79
CA SER A 60 10.11 -1.24 -19.10
C SER A 60 10.24 0.00 -19.96
N THR A 61 10.11 1.21 -19.39
CA THR A 61 10.29 2.46 -20.15
C THR A 61 11.73 2.66 -20.60
N LEU A 62 12.71 2.27 -19.77
CA LEU A 62 14.13 2.35 -20.11
C LEU A 62 14.55 1.36 -21.20
N ALA A 63 13.91 0.20 -21.25
CA ALA A 63 14.15 -0.82 -22.27
C ALA A 63 13.32 -0.60 -23.56
N TRP A 64 12.39 0.37 -23.55
CA TRP A 64 11.49 0.63 -24.66
C TRP A 64 12.17 1.53 -25.70
N THR A 65 12.14 1.08 -26.95
CA THR A 65 12.82 1.74 -28.08
C THR A 65 11.89 2.60 -28.93
N ASP A 66 10.57 2.42 -28.83
CA ASP A 66 9.59 3.24 -29.54
C ASP A 66 9.34 4.54 -28.76
N THR A 67 9.70 5.67 -29.35
CA THR A 67 9.58 7.00 -28.73
C THR A 67 8.21 7.65 -28.96
N THR A 68 7.35 7.03 -29.76
CA THR A 68 6.02 7.57 -30.11
C THR A 68 4.90 7.00 -29.26
N ALA A 69 5.15 5.90 -28.55
CA ALA A 69 4.18 5.22 -27.70
C ALA A 69 4.78 4.87 -26.33
N LEU A 70 3.94 4.90 -25.29
CA LEU A 70 4.31 4.36 -23.99
C LEU A 70 4.27 2.82 -24.03
N PRO A 71 5.12 2.13 -23.24
CA PRO A 71 5.06 0.69 -23.15
C PRO A 71 3.67 0.25 -22.66
N PRO A 72 2.98 -0.66 -23.36
CA PRO A 72 1.72 -1.20 -22.89
C PRO A 72 1.94 -1.96 -21.57
N MET A 73 1.05 -1.75 -20.59
CA MET A 73 1.08 -2.53 -19.35
C MET A 73 0.47 -3.92 -19.59
N ASP A 74 1.17 -4.97 -19.15
CA ASP A 74 0.65 -6.34 -19.14
C ASP A 74 -0.51 -6.47 -18.13
N ASP A 75 -1.62 -7.10 -18.52
CA ASP A 75 -2.83 -7.32 -17.71
C ASP A 75 -2.52 -8.03 -16.38
N LYS A 76 -1.40 -8.75 -16.30
CA LYS A 76 -0.90 -9.37 -15.07
C LYS A 76 -0.71 -8.37 -13.92
N TRP A 77 -0.43 -7.10 -14.21
CA TRP A 77 -0.31 -6.05 -13.19
C TRP A 77 -1.66 -5.63 -12.61
N LEU A 78 -2.68 -5.61 -13.47
CA LEU A 78 -4.06 -5.38 -13.04
C LEU A 78 -4.51 -6.51 -12.13
N VAL A 79 -4.20 -7.76 -12.50
CA VAL A 79 -4.50 -8.97 -11.71
C VAL A 79 -3.71 -8.99 -10.40
N ALA A 80 -2.42 -8.64 -10.40
CA ALA A 80 -1.61 -8.55 -9.20
C ALA A 80 -2.10 -7.44 -8.25
N GLY A 81 -2.52 -6.30 -8.80
CA GLY A 81 -3.18 -5.22 -8.05
C GLY A 81 -4.51 -5.65 -7.44
N ALA A 82 -5.35 -6.34 -8.20
CA ALA A 82 -6.61 -6.87 -7.72
C ALA A 82 -6.42 -7.95 -6.64
N GLY A 83 -5.46 -8.87 -6.83
CA GLY A 83 -5.15 -9.93 -5.87
C GLY A 83 -4.60 -9.40 -4.55
N SER A 84 -3.69 -8.42 -4.60
CA SER A 84 -3.11 -7.83 -3.38
C SER A 84 -4.18 -7.13 -2.54
N ASN A 85 -5.06 -6.34 -3.16
CA ASN A 85 -6.17 -5.69 -2.46
C ASN A 85 -7.24 -6.70 -1.98
N GLY A 86 -7.50 -7.76 -2.77
CA GLY A 86 -8.46 -8.81 -2.45
C GLY A 86 -8.13 -9.56 -1.16
N ILE A 87 -6.88 -10.00 -0.98
CA ILE A 87 -6.43 -10.71 0.24
C ILE A 87 -6.62 -9.83 1.47
N TYR A 88 -6.30 -8.54 1.35
CA TYR A 88 -6.44 -7.58 2.45
C TYR A 88 -7.91 -7.37 2.84
N VAL A 89 -8.78 -7.13 1.86
CA VAL A 89 -10.22 -6.92 2.07
C VAL A 89 -10.87 -8.18 2.67
N ILE A 90 -10.56 -9.36 2.14
CA ILE A 90 -11.07 -10.64 2.65
C ILE A 90 -10.68 -10.82 4.12
N THR A 91 -9.41 -10.58 4.47
CA THR A 91 -8.93 -10.70 5.85
C THR A 91 -9.65 -9.73 6.79
N LYS A 92 -9.90 -8.50 6.34
CA LYS A 92 -10.60 -7.46 7.13
C LYS A 92 -12.07 -7.80 7.35
N VAL A 93 -12.73 -8.32 6.32
CA VAL A 93 -14.13 -8.77 6.38
C VAL A 93 -14.28 -9.95 7.34
N ILE A 94 -13.40 -10.96 7.22
CA ILE A 94 -13.39 -12.11 8.13
C ILE A 94 -13.21 -11.66 9.58
N ARG A 95 -12.25 -10.76 9.87
CA ARG A 95 -12.07 -10.24 11.25
C ARG A 95 -13.29 -9.49 11.76
N ARG A 96 -13.97 -8.69 10.93
CA ARG A 96 -15.21 -8.00 11.34
C ARG A 96 -16.31 -8.99 11.71
N ILE A 97 -16.54 -10.01 10.87
CA ILE A 97 -17.58 -11.02 11.09
C ILE A 97 -17.29 -11.84 12.35
N VAL A 98 -16.04 -12.22 12.57
CA VAL A 98 -15.63 -12.96 13.78
C VAL A 98 -15.83 -12.09 15.04
N ASN A 99 -15.46 -10.81 14.99
CA ASN A 99 -15.59 -9.91 16.14
C ASN A 99 -17.06 -9.58 16.47
N SER A 100 -17.95 -9.46 15.47
CA SER A 100 -19.38 -9.26 15.71
C SER A 100 -20.04 -10.50 16.32
N ALA A 101 -19.70 -11.69 15.84
CA ALA A 101 -20.19 -12.95 16.39
C ALA A 101 -19.71 -13.20 17.85
N ARG A 102 -18.56 -12.64 18.22
CA ARG A 102 -18.03 -12.71 19.59
C ARG A 102 -18.77 -11.76 20.53
N ALA A 103 -19.08 -10.55 20.07
CA ALA A 103 -19.80 -9.55 20.85
C ALA A 103 -21.23 -10.00 21.22
N GLU A 104 -21.96 -10.62 20.27
CA GLU A 104 -23.33 -11.14 20.52
C GLU A 104 -23.37 -12.22 21.61
N ARG A 105 -22.35 -13.10 21.66
CA ARG A 105 -22.27 -14.17 22.68
C ARG A 105 -22.05 -13.62 24.08
N THR A 106 -21.24 -12.58 24.21
CA THR A 106 -20.98 -11.94 25.51
C THR A 106 -22.23 -11.25 26.04
N SER A 107 -23.00 -10.54 25.19
CA SER A 107 -24.26 -9.91 25.60
C SER A 107 -25.37 -10.92 25.97
N GLN A 108 -25.42 -12.09 25.34
CA GLN A 108 -26.38 -13.13 25.71
C GLN A 108 -26.05 -13.82 27.03
N GLN A 109 -24.77 -13.85 27.41
CA GLN A 109 -24.33 -14.45 28.66
C GLN A 109 -24.65 -13.54 29.85
N GLU A 110 -24.56 -12.22 29.67
CA GLU A 110 -24.95 -11.21 30.68
C GLU A 110 -26.46 -11.11 30.88
N MET A 111 -27.28 -11.39 29.86
CA MET A 111 -28.75 -11.41 30.01
C MET A 111 -29.29 -12.68 30.69
N ARG A 112 -28.46 -13.70 30.88
CA ARG A 112 -28.85 -14.99 31.48
C ARG A 112 -28.40 -15.15 32.94
N SER A 113 -27.63 -14.21 33.47
CA SER A 113 -27.23 -14.11 34.89
C SER A 113 -28.11 -13.15 35.64
#